data_AF-A0A7W1EJH9-F1
#
_entry.id   AF-A0A7W1EJH9-F1
#
_cell.length_a   1.000
_cell.length_b   1.000
_cell.length_c   1.000
_cell.angle_alpha   90.00
_cell.angle_beta   90.00
_cell.angle_gamma   90.00
#
_symmetry.space_group_name_H-M   'P 1'
#
loop_
_entity.id
_entity.type
_entity.pdbx_description
1 polymer ?
#
loop_
_entity_poly.entity_id
_entity_poly.type
_entity_poly.pdbx_seq_one_letter_code
_entity_poly.pdbx_strand_id
1 'polypeptide(L)'
;MTRRRKHSFTLLLVTLLIGAGSALRAQSPALDSLKLALRNASHDTTRCNILDAMVELEPDDNIWSVYNNQLLELAKKNLAFSSSLKSFYLKQEAAALNNIGFYFSERGDSRKALQY
;
A
#
# COMPACT_ATOMS: atom_id res chain seq x y z
N MET A 1 -65.88 -10.62 -0.63
CA MET A 1 -65.08 -10.40 0.59
C MET A 1 -63.95 -11.42 0.59
N THR A 2 -62.80 -11.08 0.00
CA THR A 2 -61.63 -11.98 -0.02
C THR A 2 -60.35 -11.16 -0.10
N ARG A 3 -59.64 -11.15 1.03
CA ARG A 3 -58.51 -10.29 1.39
C ARG A 3 -57.25 -10.79 0.67
N ARG A 4 -56.98 -10.27 -0.54
CA ARG A 4 -55.74 -10.54 -1.29
C ARG A 4 -54.60 -9.61 -0.83
N ARG A 5 -53.40 -10.19 -0.73
CA ARG A 5 -52.08 -9.54 -0.84
C ARG A 5 -51.75 -8.48 0.22
N LYS A 6 -51.32 -8.92 1.41
CA LYS A 6 -50.48 -8.07 2.29
C LYS A 6 -49.20 -8.74 2.81
N HIS A 7 -49.01 -10.04 2.61
CA HIS A 7 -47.82 -10.74 3.12
C HIS A 7 -46.68 -10.90 2.10
N SER A 8 -46.96 -10.81 0.79
CA SER A 8 -45.93 -10.96 -0.26
C SER A 8 -45.07 -9.70 -0.47
N PHE A 9 -45.49 -8.54 0.02
CA PHE A 9 -44.72 -7.29 -0.09
C PHE A 9 -43.75 -7.09 1.09
N THR A 10 -44.06 -7.69 2.25
CA THR A 10 -43.24 -7.57 3.47
C THR A 10 -42.00 -8.45 3.42
N LEU A 11 -42.01 -9.55 2.65
CA LEU A 11 -40.88 -10.47 2.55
C LEU A 11 -39.75 -9.96 1.63
N LEU A 12 -40.04 -9.00 0.75
CA LEU A 12 -39.09 -8.50 -0.25
C LEU A 12 -38.26 -7.30 0.25
N LEU A 13 -38.63 -6.71 1.41
CA LEU A 13 -37.91 -5.58 2.00
C LEU A 13 -36.79 -6.00 2.97
N VAL A 14 -36.80 -7.26 3.44
CA VAL A 14 -35.81 -7.77 4.41
C VAL A 14 -34.54 -8.26 3.72
N THR A 15 -34.61 -8.67 2.46
CA THR A 15 -33.43 -9.12 1.68
C THR A 15 -32.59 -7.97 1.12
N LEU A 16 -33.11 -6.74 1.08
CA LEU A 16 -32.36 -5.58 0.59
C LEU A 16 -31.42 -4.96 1.65
N LEU A 17 -31.53 -5.36 2.91
CA LEU A 17 -30.74 -4.80 4.02
C LEU A 17 -29.56 -5.69 4.47
N ILE A 18 -29.39 -6.87 3.88
CA ILE A 18 -28.30 -7.80 4.23
C ILE A 18 -27.12 -7.70 3.24
N GLY A 19 -27.29 -6.99 2.12
CA GLY A 19 -26.29 -6.88 1.05
C GLY A 19 -25.29 -5.71 1.15
N ALA A 20 -25.34 -4.88 2.19
CA ALA A 20 -24.50 -3.68 2.31
C ALA A 20 -23.38 -3.79 3.38
N GLY A 21 -23.11 -5.00 3.88
CA GLY A 21 -22.23 -5.22 5.04
C GLY A 21 -20.73 -5.32 4.75
N SER A 22 -20.28 -5.32 3.49
CA SER A 22 -18.88 -5.66 3.16
C SER A 22 -18.10 -4.59 2.41
N ALA A 23 -18.65 -3.39 2.23
CA ALA A 23 -17.83 -2.22 1.92
C ALA A 23 -17.16 -1.66 3.20
N LEU A 24 -16.58 -2.55 4.01
CA LEU A 24 -15.83 -2.17 5.20
C LEU A 24 -14.49 -1.62 4.73
N ARG A 25 -14.37 -0.30 4.88
CA ARG A 25 -13.24 0.56 4.53
C ARG A 25 -11.89 -0.12 4.73
N ALA A 26 -11.16 -0.38 3.65
CA ALA A 26 -9.74 -0.76 3.66
C ALA A 26 -8.80 0.38 4.11
N GLN A 27 -9.34 1.44 4.75
CA GLN A 27 -8.56 2.60 5.17
C GLN A 27 -7.85 2.30 6.49
N SER A 28 -6.54 2.12 6.44
CA SER A 28 -5.68 2.03 7.62
C SER A 28 -5.41 3.43 8.19
N PRO A 29 -5.85 3.77 9.42
CA PRO A 29 -5.55 5.07 10.04
C PRO A 29 -4.04 5.35 10.15
N ALA A 30 -3.23 4.29 10.17
CA ALA A 30 -1.77 4.40 10.15
C ALA A 30 -1.27 4.93 8.79
N LEU A 31 -1.80 4.42 7.66
CA LEU A 31 -1.41 4.91 6.33
C LEU A 31 -1.81 6.37 6.10
N ASP A 32 -2.98 6.79 6.58
CA ASP A 32 -3.39 8.19 6.46
C ASP A 32 -2.46 9.11 7.27
N SER A 33 -2.05 8.68 8.46
CA SER A 33 -1.08 9.39 9.29
C SER A 33 0.30 9.46 8.62
N LEU A 34 0.75 8.37 8.00
CA LEU A 34 2.02 8.33 7.28
C LEU A 34 2.00 9.22 6.03
N LYS A 35 0.89 9.26 5.28
CA LYS A 35 0.72 10.18 4.14
C LYS A 35 0.84 11.64 4.57
N LEU A 36 0.24 12.00 5.71
CA LEU A 36 0.37 13.35 6.26
C LEU A 36 1.82 13.64 6.68
N ALA A 37 2.46 12.68 7.37
CA ALA A 37 3.86 12.81 7.77
C ALA A 37 4.79 12.99 6.56
N LEU A 38 4.58 12.22 5.48
CA LEU A 38 5.39 12.30 4.26
C LEU A 38 5.30 13.67 3.59
N ARG A 39 4.11 14.29 3.61
CA ARG A 39 3.90 15.64 3.07
C ARG A 39 4.65 16.71 3.86
N ASN A 40 4.80 16.51 5.16
CA ASN A 40 5.42 17.49 6.07
C ASN A 40 6.90 17.22 6.36
N ALA A 41 7.44 16.08 5.93
CA ALA A 41 8.82 15.69 6.18
C ALA A 41 9.81 16.51 5.34
N SER A 42 10.68 17.25 6.03
CA SER A 42 11.72 18.11 5.41
C SER A 42 13.00 17.37 5.05
N HIS A 43 13.32 16.26 5.73
CA HIS A 43 14.56 15.51 5.51
C HIS A 43 14.30 14.25 4.69
N ASP A 44 15.15 14.01 3.69
CA ASP A 44 15.04 12.83 2.82
C ASP A 44 15.21 11.51 3.59
N THR A 45 16.01 11.49 4.67
CA THR A 45 16.10 10.33 5.55
C THR A 45 14.77 9.99 6.22
N THR A 46 14.06 11.01 6.71
CA THR A 46 12.72 10.87 7.29
C THR A 46 11.72 10.41 6.24
N ARG A 47 11.80 10.96 5.03
CA ARG A 47 10.94 10.57 3.90
C ARG A 47 11.15 9.10 3.52
N CYS A 48 12.40 8.64 3.45
CA CYS A 48 12.71 7.22 3.21
C CYS A 48 12.10 6.32 4.29
N ASN A 49 12.27 6.64 5.57
CA ASN A 49 11.71 5.83 6.66
C ASN A 49 10.17 5.78 6.60
N ILE A 50 9.52 6.89 6.24
CA ILE A 50 8.06 6.93 6.09
C ILE A 50 7.61 6.08 4.91
N LEU A 51 8.30 6.20 3.76
CA LEU A 51 7.98 5.40 2.57
C LEU A 51 8.15 3.90 2.84
N ASP A 52 9.22 3.51 3.52
CA ASP A 52 9.47 2.13 3.96
C ASP A 52 8.31 1.62 4.83
N ALA A 53 7.87 2.40 5.83
CA ALA A 53 6.70 2.04 6.64
C ALA A 53 5.38 1.97 5.84
N MET A 54 5.23 2.80 4.81
CA MET A 54 4.05 2.75 3.94
C MET A 54 4.06 1.51 3.04
N VAL A 55 5.23 1.07 2.59
CA VAL A 55 5.42 -0.19 1.83
C VAL A 55 5.00 -1.39 2.68
N GLU A 56 5.40 -1.45 3.94
CA GLU A 56 5.04 -2.56 4.85
C GLU A 56 3.53 -2.61 5.18
N LEU A 57 2.82 -1.49 5.10
CA LEU A 57 1.43 -1.38 5.53
C LEU A 57 0.40 -1.39 4.38
N GLU A 58 0.84 -1.27 3.12
CA GLU A 58 -0.06 -1.18 1.97
C GLU A 58 -0.34 -2.57 1.38
N PRO A 59 -1.59 -3.09 1.52
CA PRO A 59 -1.93 -4.41 0.98
C PRO A 59 -2.26 -4.41 -0.52
N ASP A 60 -2.55 -3.26 -1.13
CA ASP A 60 -2.84 -3.19 -2.57
C ASP A 60 -1.53 -3.11 -3.36
N ASP A 61 -1.18 -4.17 -4.07
CA ASP A 61 0.01 -4.26 -4.92
C ASP A 61 0.16 -3.10 -5.94
N ASN A 62 -0.94 -2.53 -6.41
CA ASN A 62 -0.90 -1.40 -7.35
C ASN A 62 -0.49 -0.10 -6.66
N ILE A 63 -0.77 0.05 -5.37
CA ILE A 63 -0.42 1.22 -4.57
C ILE A 63 0.92 1.00 -3.87
N TRP A 64 1.14 -0.19 -3.33
CA TRP A 64 2.38 -0.63 -2.69
C TRP A 64 3.61 -0.35 -3.57
N SER A 65 3.52 -0.73 -4.85
CA SER A 65 4.62 -0.55 -5.80
C SER A 65 4.94 0.93 -6.04
N VAL A 66 3.97 1.83 -5.92
CA VAL A 66 4.20 3.27 -6.02
C VAL A 66 5.08 3.77 -4.86
N TYR A 67 4.80 3.34 -3.62
CA TYR A 67 5.62 3.74 -2.48
C TYR A 67 7.02 3.12 -2.53
N ASN A 68 7.12 1.85 -2.92
CA ASN A 68 8.41 1.17 -3.05
C ASN A 68 9.30 1.81 -4.13
N ASN A 69 8.71 2.21 -5.26
CA ASN A 69 9.43 2.94 -6.30
C ASN A 69 9.85 4.35 -5.83
N GLN A 70 9.00 5.06 -5.09
CA GLN A 70 9.38 6.35 -4.51
C GLN A 70 10.55 6.21 -3.53
N LEU A 71 10.58 5.15 -2.72
CA LEU A 71 11.69 4.84 -1.82
C LEU A 71 12.98 4.59 -2.62
N LEU A 72 12.92 3.74 -3.65
CA LEU A 72 14.06 3.40 -4.50
C LEU A 72 14.66 4.64 -5.16
N GLU A 73 13.82 5.47 -5.78
CA GLU A 73 14.26 6.69 -6.47
C GLU A 73 14.87 7.71 -5.50
N LEU A 74 14.27 7.88 -4.31
CA LEU A 74 14.78 8.82 -3.31
C LEU A 74 16.14 8.36 -2.74
N ALA A 75 16.29 7.06 -2.49
CA ALA A 75 17.54 6.47 -2.03
C ALA A 75 18.65 6.64 -3.09
N LYS A 76 18.39 6.25 -4.34
CA LYS A 76 19.33 6.40 -5.47
C LYS A 76 19.75 7.84 -5.70
N LYS A 77 18.77 8.76 -5.70
CA LYS A 77 19.04 10.19 -5.83
C LYS A 77 20.04 10.66 -4.78
N ASN A 78 19.84 10.28 -3.51
CA ASN A 78 20.69 10.76 -2.43
C ASN A 78 22.06 10.07 -2.34
N LEU A 79 22.20 8.85 -2.85
CA LEU A 79 23.50 8.17 -2.96
C LEU A 79 24.50 8.91 -3.85
N ALA A 80 24.01 9.65 -4.84
CA ALA A 80 24.86 10.45 -5.72
C ALA A 80 25.51 11.65 -5.01
N PHE A 81 24.95 12.11 -3.87
CA PHE A 81 25.35 13.36 -3.23
C PHE A 81 25.81 13.21 -1.77
N SER A 82 25.43 12.15 -1.07
CA SER A 82 25.67 12.02 0.36
C SER A 82 26.72 10.98 0.70
N SER A 83 27.92 11.44 1.08
CA SER A 83 28.99 10.56 1.57
C SER A 83 28.74 10.08 3.00
N SER A 84 28.22 10.94 3.89
CA SER A 84 28.00 10.62 5.31
C SER A 84 26.81 9.70 5.56
N LEU A 85 25.76 9.78 4.73
CA LEU A 85 24.57 8.93 4.83
C LEU A 85 24.55 7.80 3.80
N LYS A 86 25.68 7.53 3.13
CA LYS A 86 25.78 6.51 2.10
C LYS A 86 25.25 5.15 2.57
N SER A 87 25.65 4.71 3.76
CA SER A 87 25.19 3.43 4.32
C SER A 87 23.69 3.41 4.57
N PHE A 88 23.09 4.54 4.98
CA PHE A 88 21.65 4.64 5.17
C PHE A 88 20.92 4.48 3.83
N TYR A 89 21.31 5.25 2.82
CA TYR A 89 20.63 5.18 1.52
C TYR A 89 20.88 3.87 0.78
N LEU A 90 22.05 3.23 0.93
CA LEU A 90 22.28 1.89 0.40
C LEU A 90 21.34 0.86 1.02
N LYS A 91 21.07 0.97 2.34
CA LYS A 91 20.12 0.09 3.01
C LYS A 91 18.71 0.26 2.45
N GLN A 92 18.27 1.50 2.25
CA GLN A 92 16.94 1.78 1.71
C GLN A 92 16.80 1.34 0.25
N GLU A 93 17.84 1.52 -0.58
CA GLU A 93 17.88 0.99 -1.94
C GLU A 93 17.79 -0.54 -1.93
N ALA A 94 18.60 -1.21 -1.10
CA ALA A 94 18.59 -2.66 -0.99
C ALA A 94 17.23 -3.21 -0.54
N ALA A 95 16.57 -2.56 0.43
CA ALA A 95 15.23 -2.92 0.87
C ALA A 95 14.22 -2.83 -0.28
N ALA A 96 14.22 -1.70 -1.01
CA ALA A 96 13.30 -1.50 -2.13
C ALA A 96 13.56 -2.48 -3.29
N LEU A 97 14.82 -2.81 -3.58
CA LEU A 97 15.17 -3.82 -4.60
C LEU A 97 14.74 -5.22 -4.19
N ASN A 98 15.02 -5.62 -2.93
CA ASN A 98 14.59 -6.90 -2.38
C ASN A 98 13.07 -7.07 -2.48
N ASN A 99 12.32 -6.02 -2.15
CA ASN A 99 10.87 -5.98 -2.26
C ASN A 99 10.39 -6.21 -3.70
N ILE A 100 11.06 -5.62 -4.70
CA ILE A 100 10.75 -5.84 -6.12
C ILE A 100 11.07 -7.28 -6.53
N GLY A 101 12.21 -7.81 -6.10
CA GLY A 101 12.60 -9.20 -6.34
C GLY A 101 11.56 -10.17 -5.78
N PHE A 102 11.15 -9.96 -4.53
CA PHE A 102 10.10 -10.74 -3.88
C PHE A 102 8.77 -10.66 -4.64
N TYR A 103 8.34 -9.46 -5.04
CA TYR A 103 7.12 -9.25 -5.83
C TYR A 103 7.07 -10.08 -7.12
N PHE A 104 8.19 -10.19 -7.84
CA PHE A 104 8.28 -11.03 -9.05
C PHE A 104 8.41 -12.52 -8.73
N SER A 105 9.12 -12.86 -7.66
CA SER A 105 9.22 -14.25 -7.17
C SER A 105 7.85 -14.84 -6.84
N GLU A 106 7.01 -14.10 -6.10
CA GLU A 106 5.65 -14.54 -5.73
C GLU A 106 4.72 -14.74 -6.96
N ARG A 107 5.08 -14.17 -8.11
CA ARG A 107 4.34 -14.32 -9.38
C ARG A 107 4.94 -15.39 -10.30
N GLY A 108 5.95 -16.12 -9.84
CA GLY A 108 6.65 -17.12 -10.62
C GLY A 108 7.58 -16.56 -11.70
N ASP A 109 7.84 -15.24 -11.70
CA ASP A 109 8.79 -14.61 -12.63
C ASP A 109 10.19 -14.54 -12.01
N SER A 110 10.77 -15.71 -11.75
CA SER A 110 12.10 -15.81 -11.13
C SER A 110 13.21 -15.17 -11.96
N ARG A 111 13.05 -15.13 -13.30
CA ARG A 111 14.02 -14.47 -14.18
C ARG A 111 14.05 -12.97 -13.96
N LYS A 112 12.89 -12.35 -13.78
CA LYS A 112 12.80 -10.93 -13.47
C LYS A 112 13.20 -10.64 -12.03
N ALA A 113 12.86 -11.52 -11.09
CA ALA A 113 13.29 -11.40 -9.70
C ALA A 113 14.82 -11.29 -9.56
N LEU A 114 15.58 -12.12 -10.30
CA LEU A 114 17.06 -12.11 -10.30
C LEU A 114 17.72 -10.84 -10.88
N GLN A 115 16.94 -9.95 -11.49
CA GLN A 115 17.47 -8.68 -12.00
C GLN A 115 17.55 -7.59 -10.92
N TYR A 116 16.97 -7.85 -9.75
CA TYR A 116 16.89 -6.94 -8.61
C TYR A 116 17.61 -7.56 -7.40
#